data_AF-A0A660ZE25-F1
#
_entry.id   AF-A0A660ZE25-F1
#
_cell.length_a   1.000
_cell.length_b   1.000
_cell.length_c   1.000
_cell.angle_alpha   90.00
_cell.angle_beta   90.00
_cell.angle_gamma   90.00
#
_symmetry.space_group_name_H-M   'P 1'
#
loop_
_entity.id
_entity.type
_entity.pdbx_description
1 polymer ?
#
loop_
_entity_poly.entity_id
_entity_poly.type
_entity_poly.pdbx_seq_one_letter_code
_entity_poly.pdbx_strand_id
1 'polypeptide(L)'
;MEVIKKPDPQFAYWHGIPREEIPWYPTIDPEKCIGCKLCYVSCGRNVFSFDAKAHKAVVTKPYNCMVGCSTCATICPAQAISFPDREIVHRIEREHRIIGKIQKKAKAKMAKEEYERARVAAMEEVENSTFSVKYSVAGHILERELVKKLLQFINDKGLDIVDLKLNTPSLKGCWNEKAPSYLEFVVAATGEEGIEQFMNEL
;
A
#
# COMPACT_ATOMS: atom_id res chain seq x y z
N MET A 1 5.56 36.98 -1.19
CA MET A 1 5.80 35.58 -0.81
C MET A 1 6.71 34.96 -1.87
N GLU A 2 7.70 34.17 -1.46
CA GLU A 2 8.69 33.60 -2.38
C GLU A 2 8.14 32.33 -3.05
N VAL A 3 8.38 32.18 -4.36
CA VAL A 3 8.01 30.98 -5.12
C VAL A 3 9.16 29.97 -5.00
N ILE A 4 8.89 28.85 -4.32
CA ILE A 4 9.85 27.76 -4.16
C ILE A 4 9.83 26.93 -5.44
N LYS A 5 10.90 27.07 -6.23
CA LYS A 5 11.04 26.36 -7.51
C LYS A 5 11.46 24.90 -7.35
N LYS A 6 12.01 24.50 -6.20
CA LYS A 6 12.42 23.12 -5.97
C LYS A 6 11.26 22.31 -5.36
N PRO A 7 10.91 21.12 -5.90
CA PRO A 7 9.88 20.28 -5.31
C PRO A 7 10.33 19.71 -3.97
N ASP A 8 9.36 19.42 -3.09
CA ASP A 8 9.64 18.66 -1.86
C ASP A 8 10.18 17.25 -2.23
N PRO A 9 11.07 16.63 -1.43
CA PRO A 9 11.74 15.37 -1.79
C PRO A 9 10.79 14.24 -2.22
N GLN A 10 9.62 14.16 -1.58
CA GLN A 10 8.58 13.17 -1.90
C GLN A 10 7.95 13.34 -3.29
N PHE A 11 8.09 14.52 -3.91
CA PHE A 11 7.54 14.85 -5.23
C PHE A 11 8.63 15.16 -6.27
N ALA A 12 9.89 14.89 -5.96
CA ALA A 12 11.02 15.21 -6.82
C ALA A 12 10.96 14.49 -8.18
N TYR A 13 10.28 13.35 -8.26
CA TYR A 13 10.18 12.55 -9.50
C TYR A 13 8.74 12.19 -9.85
N TRP A 14 8.43 12.23 -11.14
CA TRP A 14 7.20 11.69 -11.71
C TRP A 14 7.55 10.57 -12.69
N HIS A 15 7.21 9.33 -12.31
CA HIS A 15 7.55 8.11 -13.06
C HIS A 15 9.03 7.99 -13.48
N GLY A 16 9.94 8.56 -12.69
CA GLY A 16 11.39 8.55 -12.92
C GLY A 16 11.94 9.78 -13.65
N ILE A 17 11.08 10.75 -14.00
CA ILE A 17 11.48 12.02 -14.59
C ILE A 17 11.58 13.07 -13.48
N PRO A 18 12.66 13.88 -13.41
CA PRO A 18 12.75 15.01 -12.50
C PRO A 18 11.58 15.96 -12.69
N ARG A 19 10.93 16.33 -11.59
CA ARG A 19 9.68 17.08 -11.64
C ARG A 19 9.84 18.49 -12.23
N GLU A 20 11.03 19.07 -12.13
CA GLU A 20 11.38 20.38 -12.68
C GLU A 20 11.38 20.40 -14.22
N GLU A 21 11.52 19.25 -14.88
CA GLU A 21 11.48 19.12 -16.35
C GLU A 21 10.06 19.15 -16.93
N ILE A 22 9.03 19.09 -16.06
CA ILE A 22 7.63 18.97 -16.46
C ILE A 22 6.91 20.28 -16.12
N PRO A 23 6.67 21.19 -17.08
CA PRO A 23 6.03 22.47 -16.81
C PRO A 23 4.51 22.31 -16.71
N TRP A 24 4.05 21.49 -15.76
CA TRP A 24 2.64 21.31 -15.41
C TRP A 24 2.38 21.85 -14.01
N TYR A 25 1.74 23.01 -13.86
CA TYR A 25 1.37 23.56 -12.55
C TYR A 25 0.27 24.62 -12.74
N PRO A 26 -0.52 24.93 -11.69
CA PRO A 26 -1.60 25.90 -11.80
C PRO A 26 -1.06 27.33 -11.93
N THR A 27 -1.82 28.17 -12.61
CA THR A 27 -1.69 29.64 -12.61
C THR A 27 -2.98 30.26 -12.10
N ILE A 28 -2.88 31.25 -11.21
CA ILE A 28 -4.03 31.96 -10.63
C ILE A 28 -4.19 33.31 -11.33
N ASP A 29 -5.40 33.58 -11.80
CA ASP A 29 -5.86 34.90 -12.22
C ASP A 29 -6.29 35.71 -10.97
N PRO A 30 -5.54 36.75 -10.58
CA PRO A 30 -5.82 37.52 -9.37
C PRO A 30 -7.12 38.34 -9.47
N GLU A 31 -7.56 38.71 -10.68
CA GLU A 31 -8.77 39.49 -10.90
C GLU A 31 -10.02 38.64 -10.63
N LYS A 32 -9.98 37.37 -11.06
CA LYS A 32 -11.08 36.42 -10.83
C LYS A 32 -11.05 35.80 -9.44
N CYS A 33 -9.87 35.70 -8.81
CA CYS A 33 -9.75 35.00 -7.54
C CYS A 33 -10.55 35.70 -6.41
N ILE A 34 -11.56 35.04 -5.87
CA ILE A 34 -12.40 35.57 -4.77
C ILE A 34 -11.85 35.25 -3.36
N GLY A 35 -10.68 34.61 -3.27
CA GLY A 35 -10.06 34.30 -1.98
C GLY A 35 -10.80 33.26 -1.11
N CYS A 36 -11.60 32.38 -1.72
CA CYS A 36 -12.42 31.38 -1.02
C CYS A 36 -11.62 30.24 -0.35
N LYS A 37 -10.31 30.14 -0.59
CA LYS A 37 -9.38 29.16 0.02
C LYS A 37 -9.68 27.69 -0.31
N LEU A 38 -10.63 27.39 -1.19
CA LEU A 38 -10.95 26.00 -1.57
C LEU A 38 -9.76 25.28 -2.21
N CYS A 39 -9.02 25.94 -3.11
CA CYS A 39 -7.80 25.39 -3.69
C CYS A 39 -6.71 25.12 -2.65
N TYR A 40 -6.64 25.91 -1.57
CA TYR A 40 -5.66 25.77 -0.50
C TYR A 40 -5.93 24.51 0.34
N VAL A 41 -7.19 24.29 0.75
CA VAL A 41 -7.55 23.13 1.60
C VAL A 41 -7.67 21.82 0.82
N SER A 42 -8.12 21.86 -0.45
CA SER A 42 -8.33 20.66 -1.24
C SER A 42 -7.04 20.10 -1.87
N CYS A 43 -5.95 20.87 -1.88
CA CYS A 43 -4.69 20.42 -2.48
C CYS A 43 -3.86 19.59 -1.49
N GLY A 44 -3.93 18.26 -1.59
CA GLY A 44 -3.12 17.34 -0.77
C GLY A 44 -1.60 17.40 -1.00
N ARG A 45 -1.10 18.34 -1.81
CA ARG A 45 0.34 18.53 -2.11
C ARG A 45 0.87 19.91 -1.72
N ASN A 46 0.07 20.72 -1.03
CA ASN A 46 0.49 22.03 -0.51
C ASN A 46 1.10 22.95 -1.59
N VAL A 47 0.50 22.97 -2.79
CA VAL A 47 0.95 23.80 -3.93
C VAL A 47 0.66 25.28 -3.69
N PHE A 48 -0.44 25.56 -2.98
CA PHE A 48 -0.96 26.89 -2.76
C PHE A 48 -0.57 27.42 -1.38
N SER A 49 -0.47 28.73 -1.29
CA SER A 49 -0.51 29.49 -0.05
C SER A 49 -1.50 30.65 -0.19
N PHE A 50 -1.64 31.48 0.83
CA PHE A 50 -2.63 32.55 0.85
C PHE A 50 -2.00 33.87 1.26
N ASP A 51 -2.20 34.91 0.44
CA ASP A 51 -1.83 36.26 0.79
C ASP A 51 -2.96 36.89 1.61
N ALA A 52 -2.71 37.09 2.91
CA ALA A 52 -3.68 37.66 3.82
C ALA A 52 -4.00 39.13 3.53
N LYS A 53 -3.06 39.90 2.96
CA LYS A 53 -3.25 41.33 2.65
C LYS A 53 -4.08 41.49 1.39
N ALA A 54 -3.76 40.72 0.35
CA ALA A 54 -4.50 40.77 -0.92
C ALA A 54 -5.83 39.99 -0.86
N HIS A 55 -5.99 39.10 0.12
CA HIS A 55 -7.08 38.13 0.19
C HIS A 55 -7.16 37.25 -1.07
N LYS A 56 -5.99 36.81 -1.56
CA LYS A 56 -5.86 36.00 -2.79
C LYS A 56 -5.05 34.73 -2.52
N ALA A 57 -5.38 33.66 -3.23
CA ALA A 57 -4.54 32.47 -3.27
C ALA A 57 -3.30 32.75 -4.14
N VAL A 58 -2.17 32.15 -3.76
CA VAL A 58 -0.90 32.25 -4.49
C VAL A 58 -0.30 30.86 -4.67
N VAL A 59 0.39 30.64 -5.78
CA VAL A 59 1.10 29.38 -6.03
C VAL A 59 2.52 29.52 -5.52
N THR A 60 2.86 28.83 -4.42
CA THR A 60 4.19 28.90 -3.80
C THR A 60 5.06 27.69 -4.11
N LYS A 61 4.46 26.52 -4.35
CA LYS A 61 5.17 25.28 -4.67
C LYS A 61 4.68 24.68 -5.99
N PRO A 62 4.92 25.32 -7.14
CA PRO A 62 4.37 24.89 -8.43
C PRO A 62 4.75 23.44 -8.76
N TYR A 63 6.01 23.06 -8.54
CA TYR A 63 6.52 21.73 -8.88
C TYR A 63 6.04 20.62 -7.94
N ASN A 64 5.40 20.93 -6.81
CA ASN A 64 4.70 19.89 -6.04
C ASN A 64 3.45 19.38 -6.76
N CYS A 65 2.88 20.14 -7.70
CA CYS A 65 1.64 19.80 -8.37
C CYS A 65 1.73 18.42 -9.05
N MET A 66 0.67 17.62 -8.92
CA MET A 66 0.58 16.32 -9.60
C MET A 66 0.42 16.52 -11.10
N VAL A 67 1.35 15.97 -11.88
CA VAL A 67 1.33 16.03 -13.35
C VAL A 67 0.00 15.44 -13.86
N GLY A 68 -0.70 16.20 -14.69
CA GLY A 68 -1.99 15.83 -15.27
C GLY A 68 -3.22 16.07 -14.38
N CYS A 69 -3.04 16.44 -13.10
CA CYS A 69 -4.14 16.79 -12.21
C CYS A 69 -4.59 18.25 -12.42
N SER A 70 -5.90 18.48 -12.49
CA SER A 70 -6.52 19.81 -12.66
C SER A 70 -7.69 20.05 -11.71
N THR A 71 -7.81 19.27 -10.62
CA THR A 71 -8.98 19.32 -9.71
C THR A 71 -9.20 20.71 -9.12
N CYS A 72 -8.14 21.44 -8.77
CA CYS A 72 -8.26 22.79 -8.20
C CYS A 72 -8.86 23.80 -9.19
N ALA A 73 -8.65 23.62 -10.51
CA ALA A 73 -9.31 24.41 -11.55
C ALA A 73 -10.81 24.09 -11.60
N THR A 74 -11.17 22.80 -11.59
CA THR A 74 -12.56 22.35 -11.62
C THR A 74 -13.37 22.80 -10.41
N ILE A 75 -12.81 22.72 -9.20
CA ILE A 75 -13.52 23.12 -7.98
C ILE A 75 -13.56 24.64 -7.78
N CYS A 76 -12.76 25.42 -8.51
CA CYS A 76 -12.71 26.87 -8.31
C CYS A 76 -14.03 27.52 -8.77
N PRO A 77 -14.86 28.05 -7.85
CA PRO A 77 -16.15 28.62 -8.23
C PRO A 77 -16.01 29.86 -9.13
N ALA A 78 -14.90 30.58 -9.01
CA ALA A 78 -14.60 31.76 -9.81
C ALA A 78 -13.82 31.45 -11.10
N GLN A 79 -13.51 30.18 -11.37
CA GLN A 79 -12.73 29.75 -12.54
C GLN A 79 -11.41 30.55 -12.70
N ALA A 80 -10.79 30.86 -11.56
CA ALA A 80 -9.59 31.70 -11.48
C ALA A 80 -8.30 30.90 -11.63
N ILE A 81 -8.36 29.59 -11.84
CA ILE A 81 -7.19 28.71 -11.92
C ILE A 81 -7.13 28.10 -13.32
N SER A 82 -5.98 28.21 -13.95
CA SER A 82 -5.70 27.62 -15.26
C SER A 82 -4.49 26.69 -15.20
N PHE A 83 -4.39 25.80 -16.18
CA PHE A 83 -3.28 24.87 -16.35
C PHE A 83 -2.75 24.95 -17.80
N PRO A 84 -1.50 24.54 -18.02
CA PRO A 84 -0.96 24.33 -19.36
C PRO A 84 -1.78 23.29 -20.15
N ASP A 85 -1.59 23.27 -21.46
CA ASP A 85 -2.21 22.27 -22.32
C ASP A 85 -1.75 20.85 -21.95
N ARG A 86 -2.68 19.90 -21.91
CA ARG A 86 -2.39 18.48 -21.58
C ARG A 86 -1.47 17.83 -22.60
N GLU A 87 -1.36 18.38 -23.80
CA GLU A 87 -0.46 17.89 -24.84
C GLU A 87 1.02 17.90 -24.40
N ILE A 88 1.41 18.81 -23.50
CA ILE A 88 2.75 18.79 -22.89
C ILE A 88 2.97 17.47 -22.13
N VAL A 89 1.98 17.03 -21.35
CA VAL A 89 2.07 15.78 -20.59
C VAL A 89 2.08 14.58 -21.53
N HIS A 90 1.19 14.53 -22.51
CA HIS A 90 1.14 13.43 -23.48
C HIS A 90 2.44 13.31 -24.28
N ARG A 91 3.06 14.43 -24.65
CA ARG A 91 4.38 14.45 -25.31
C ARG A 91 5.45 13.82 -24.42
N ILE A 92 5.54 14.24 -23.16
CA ILE A 92 6.50 13.69 -22.19
C ILE A 92 6.25 12.18 -21.96
N GLU A 93 4.99 11.76 -21.90
CA GLU A 93 4.63 10.35 -21.76
C GLU A 93 5.15 9.50 -22.94
N ARG A 94 5.06 10.03 -24.17
CA ARG A 94 5.56 9.38 -25.39
C ARG A 94 7.10 9.36 -25.40
N GLU A 95 7.75 10.50 -25.19
CA GLU A 95 9.20 10.65 -25.21
C GLU A 95 9.90 9.72 -24.21
N HIS A 96 9.37 9.62 -22.98
CA HIS A 96 9.96 8.80 -21.93
C HIS A 96 9.40 7.37 -21.86
N ARG A 97 8.53 6.99 -22.82
CA ARG A 97 7.84 5.70 -22.91
C ARG A 97 7.18 5.29 -21.58
N ILE A 98 6.48 6.25 -20.96
CA ILE A 98 5.95 6.13 -19.60
C ILE A 98 4.93 5.00 -19.50
N ILE A 99 4.01 4.88 -20.46
CA ILE A 99 2.98 3.83 -20.48
C ILE A 99 3.61 2.43 -20.38
N GLY A 100 4.68 2.15 -21.13
CA GLY A 100 5.36 0.86 -21.08
C GLY A 100 5.99 0.56 -19.71
N LYS A 101 6.56 1.58 -19.04
CA LYS A 101 7.09 1.45 -17.67
C LYS A 101 5.98 1.23 -16.65
N ILE A 102 4.85 1.93 -16.80
CA ILE A 102 3.69 1.81 -15.91
C ILE A 102 3.05 0.42 -16.02
N GLN A 103 2.92 -0.15 -17.22
CA GLN A 103 2.37 -1.50 -17.41
C GLN A 103 3.13 -2.57 -16.60
N LYS A 104 4.47 -2.49 -16.58
CA LYS A 104 5.30 -3.39 -15.76
C LYS A 104 5.03 -3.21 -14.26
N LYS A 105 4.94 -1.97 -13.79
CA LYS A 105 4.62 -1.65 -12.39
C LYS A 105 3.20 -2.07 -12.01
N ALA A 106 2.24 -1.91 -12.92
CA ALA A 106 0.85 -2.31 -12.73
C ALA A 106 0.74 -3.82 -12.56
N LYS A 107 1.38 -4.61 -13.44
CA LYS A 107 1.41 -6.07 -13.32
C LYS A 107 1.97 -6.54 -11.97
N ALA A 108 3.08 -5.93 -11.51
CA ALA A 108 3.67 -6.25 -10.22
C ALA A 108 2.74 -5.89 -9.04
N LYS A 109 2.06 -4.74 -9.10
CA LYS A 109 1.10 -4.33 -8.08
C LYS A 109 -0.12 -5.26 -8.04
N MET A 110 -0.68 -5.61 -9.19
CA MET A 110 -1.82 -6.52 -9.30
C MET A 110 -1.49 -7.91 -8.74
N ALA A 111 -0.31 -8.45 -9.07
CA ALA A 111 0.14 -9.74 -8.52
C ALA A 111 0.26 -9.70 -6.98
N LYS A 112 0.74 -8.58 -6.41
CA LYS A 112 0.78 -8.38 -4.96
C LYS A 112 -0.63 -8.33 -4.34
N GLU A 113 -1.56 -7.62 -4.97
CA GLU A 113 -2.96 -7.52 -4.50
C GLU A 113 -3.72 -8.83 -4.65
N GLU A 114 -3.43 -9.63 -5.67
CA GLU A 114 -3.97 -10.98 -5.84
C GLU A 114 -3.45 -11.92 -4.75
N TYR A 115 -2.14 -11.91 -4.48
CA TYR A 115 -1.56 -12.68 -3.38
C TYR A 115 -2.19 -12.30 -2.03
N GLU A 116 -2.33 -11.00 -1.76
CA GLU A 116 -2.93 -10.53 -0.50
C GLU A 116 -4.39 -10.96 -0.37
N ARG A 117 -5.17 -10.88 -1.46
CA ARG A 117 -6.55 -11.37 -1.46
C ARG A 117 -6.64 -12.87 -1.24
N ALA A 118 -5.78 -13.66 -1.88
CA ALA A 118 -5.72 -15.11 -1.66
C ALA A 118 -5.37 -15.43 -0.20
N ARG A 119 -4.45 -14.68 0.41
CA ARG A 119 -4.10 -14.80 1.82
C ARG A 119 -5.29 -14.48 2.73
N VAL A 120 -5.99 -13.37 2.48
CA VAL A 120 -7.17 -12.97 3.29
C VAL A 120 -8.30 -13.98 3.14
N ALA A 121 -8.62 -14.45 1.93
CA ALA A 121 -9.64 -15.46 1.71
C ALA A 121 -9.33 -16.77 2.47
N ALA A 122 -8.07 -17.24 2.40
CA ALA A 122 -7.63 -18.40 3.16
C ALA A 122 -7.71 -18.20 4.68
N MET A 123 -7.58 -16.96 5.18
CA MET A 123 -7.76 -16.65 6.61
C MET A 123 -9.24 -16.55 7.01
N GLU A 124 -10.11 -16.07 6.13
CA GLU A 124 -11.55 -15.92 6.37
C GLU A 124 -12.30 -17.27 6.39
N GLU A 125 -11.95 -18.21 5.50
CA GLU A 125 -12.52 -19.58 5.51
C GLU A 125 -12.34 -20.26 6.87
N VAL A 126 -11.26 -19.90 7.53
CA VAL A 126 -10.81 -20.48 8.78
C VAL A 126 -11.47 -19.82 9.97
N GLU A 127 -11.57 -18.49 9.99
CA GLU A 127 -12.28 -17.76 11.04
C GLU A 127 -13.75 -18.16 11.10
N ASN A 128 -14.34 -18.47 9.94
CA ASN A 128 -15.72 -18.95 9.84
C ASN A 128 -15.87 -20.47 10.09
N SER A 129 -14.78 -21.18 10.37
CA SER A 129 -14.83 -22.59 10.78
C SER A 129 -15.55 -22.71 12.11
N THR A 130 -16.63 -23.49 12.14
CA THR A 130 -17.48 -23.68 13.33
C THR A 130 -16.72 -24.38 14.47
N PHE A 131 -15.70 -25.16 14.13
CA PHE A 131 -14.87 -25.87 15.09
C PHE A 131 -13.41 -25.49 14.85
N SER A 132 -12.76 -24.88 15.85
CA SER A 132 -11.33 -24.62 15.80
C SER A 132 -10.69 -24.75 17.18
N VAL A 133 -9.48 -25.31 17.23
CA VAL A 133 -8.71 -25.49 18.47
C VAL A 133 -7.31 -24.91 18.28
N LYS A 134 -6.88 -24.08 19.23
CA LYS A 134 -5.54 -23.49 19.26
C LYS A 134 -4.56 -24.43 19.96
N TYR A 135 -3.46 -24.75 19.29
CA TYR A 135 -2.35 -25.53 19.82
C TYR A 135 -1.10 -24.65 20.01
N SER A 136 -0.28 -25.01 21.00
CA SER A 136 1.04 -24.42 21.21
C SER A 136 2.03 -25.53 21.55
N VAL A 137 3.08 -25.67 20.74
CA VAL A 137 4.11 -26.69 20.88
C VAL A 137 5.46 -26.01 21.13
N ALA A 138 6.13 -26.35 22.23
CA ALA A 138 7.47 -25.87 22.54
C ALA A 138 8.51 -26.95 22.25
N GLY A 139 9.63 -26.60 21.62
CA GLY A 139 10.74 -27.51 21.39
C GLY A 139 11.72 -27.05 20.30
N HIS A 140 12.58 -27.94 19.81
CA HIS A 140 13.44 -27.68 18.65
C HIS A 140 12.64 -27.86 17.35
N ILE A 141 11.76 -26.89 17.07
CA ILE A 141 10.80 -26.98 15.96
C ILE A 141 11.50 -26.93 14.60
N LEU A 142 12.56 -26.12 14.48
CA LEU A 142 13.29 -25.88 13.23
C LEU A 142 14.13 -27.07 12.74
N GLU A 143 14.44 -28.03 13.62
CA GLU A 143 15.22 -29.23 13.27
C GLU A 143 14.33 -30.43 12.89
N ARG A 144 13.02 -30.30 13.10
CA ARG A 144 12.06 -31.39 12.88
C ARG A 144 11.27 -31.15 11.59
N GLU A 145 10.99 -32.24 10.86
CA GLU A 145 10.05 -32.29 9.73
C GLU A 145 8.58 -32.12 10.19
N LEU A 146 8.34 -31.29 11.22
CA LEU A 146 7.05 -31.12 11.88
C LEU A 146 6.02 -30.57 10.90
N VAL A 147 6.40 -29.56 10.09
CA VAL A 147 5.49 -28.99 9.08
C VAL A 147 5.09 -30.05 8.05
N LYS A 148 6.02 -30.90 7.59
CA LYS A 148 5.68 -32.00 6.66
C LYS A 148 4.76 -33.04 7.30
N LYS A 149 5.00 -33.39 8.57
CA LYS A 149 4.14 -34.33 9.31
C LYS A 149 2.75 -33.77 9.54
N LEU A 150 2.65 -32.49 9.89
CA LEU A 150 1.37 -31.79 10.03
C LEU A 150 0.64 -31.78 8.69
N LEU A 151 1.31 -31.42 7.58
CA LEU A 151 0.71 -31.48 6.25
C LEU A 151 0.20 -32.89 5.89
N GLN A 152 1.00 -33.93 6.14
CA GLN A 152 0.58 -35.32 5.91
C GLN A 152 -0.64 -35.72 6.75
N PHE A 153 -0.74 -35.23 7.98
CA PHE A 153 -1.86 -35.51 8.88
C PHE A 153 -3.17 -34.87 8.39
N ILE A 154 -3.07 -33.67 7.83
CA ILE A 154 -4.20 -32.88 7.37
C ILE A 154 -4.72 -33.35 6.01
N ASN A 155 -3.83 -33.78 5.11
CA ASN A 155 -4.11 -33.99 3.68
C ASN A 155 -5.28 -34.94 3.37
N ASP A 156 -5.61 -35.87 4.29
CA ASP A 156 -6.66 -36.87 4.12
C ASP A 156 -7.87 -36.67 5.06
N LYS A 157 -7.89 -35.58 5.84
CA LYS A 157 -8.92 -35.27 6.83
C LYS A 157 -9.54 -33.91 6.47
N GLY A 158 -10.84 -33.70 6.74
CA GLY A 158 -11.54 -32.41 6.52
C GLY A 158 -11.10 -31.30 7.50
N LEU A 159 -9.80 -31.21 7.72
CA LEU A 159 -9.10 -30.36 8.67
C LEU A 159 -8.19 -29.41 7.88
N ASP A 160 -7.84 -28.28 8.49
CA ASP A 160 -6.76 -27.42 8.00
C ASP A 160 -5.99 -26.80 9.18
N ILE A 161 -4.72 -26.42 8.95
CA ILE A 161 -3.88 -25.73 9.93
C ILE A 161 -3.57 -24.32 9.48
N VAL A 162 -3.85 -23.39 10.38
CA VAL A 162 -4.03 -21.97 10.10
C VAL A 162 -3.45 -21.13 11.23
N ASP A 163 -3.24 -19.83 11.00
CA ASP A 163 -2.57 -18.93 11.96
C ASP A 163 -1.26 -19.50 12.55
N LEU A 164 -0.50 -20.22 11.71
CA LEU A 164 0.76 -20.85 12.12
C LEU A 164 1.83 -19.78 12.37
N LYS A 165 2.23 -19.65 13.63
CA LYS A 165 3.21 -18.67 14.12
C LYS A 165 4.37 -19.40 14.78
N LEU A 166 5.56 -19.20 14.23
CA LEU A 166 6.80 -19.69 14.83
C LEU A 166 7.51 -18.56 15.57
N ASN A 167 7.54 -18.65 16.90
CA ASN A 167 8.29 -17.74 17.77
C ASN A 167 9.65 -18.37 18.10
N THR A 168 10.73 -17.67 17.76
CA THR A 168 12.10 -18.11 18.04
C THR A 168 12.87 -17.01 18.79
N PRO A 169 13.73 -17.36 19.76
CA PRO A 169 14.56 -16.37 20.46
C PRO A 169 15.63 -15.79 19.53
N SER A 170 16.44 -16.63 18.88
CA SER A 170 17.29 -16.25 17.75
C SER A 170 17.59 -17.48 16.91
N LEU A 171 17.73 -17.32 15.59
CA LEU A 171 18.05 -18.45 14.70
C LEU A 171 19.39 -19.11 15.07
N LYS A 172 20.39 -18.31 15.47
CA LYS A 172 21.69 -18.82 15.92
C LYS A 172 21.57 -19.61 17.23
N GLY A 173 20.80 -19.09 18.20
CA GLY A 173 20.57 -19.78 19.48
C GLY A 173 19.79 -21.08 19.29
N CYS A 174 18.80 -21.12 18.40
CA CYS A 174 18.07 -22.35 18.08
C CYS A 174 18.99 -23.44 17.49
N TRP A 175 19.92 -23.08 16.60
CA TRP A 175 20.76 -24.06 15.88
C TRP A 175 22.05 -24.45 16.63
N ASN A 176 22.70 -23.49 17.30
CA ASN A 176 23.99 -23.73 17.94
C ASN A 176 23.84 -24.11 19.41
N GLU A 177 22.85 -23.53 20.09
CA GLU A 177 22.67 -23.66 21.54
C GLU A 177 21.43 -24.49 21.88
N LYS A 178 20.72 -24.99 20.86
CA LYS A 178 19.47 -25.74 20.99
C LYS A 178 18.44 -24.98 21.84
N ALA A 179 18.36 -23.66 21.70
CA ALA A 179 17.33 -22.89 22.40
C ALA A 179 15.92 -23.30 21.90
N PRO A 180 14.93 -23.49 22.79
CA PRO A 180 13.59 -23.88 22.38
C PRO A 180 12.90 -22.78 21.59
N SER A 181 12.06 -23.21 20.66
CA SER A 181 11.15 -22.40 19.85
C SER A 181 9.71 -22.80 20.13
N TYR A 182 8.78 -21.89 19.90
CA TYR A 182 7.36 -22.10 20.14
C TYR A 182 6.62 -22.01 18.82
N LEU A 183 5.85 -23.05 18.51
CA LEU A 183 4.95 -23.08 17.36
C LEU A 183 3.51 -22.98 17.86
N GLU A 184 2.85 -21.89 17.54
CA GLU A 184 1.41 -21.73 17.74
C GLU A 184 0.70 -21.95 16.42
N PHE A 185 -0.43 -22.65 16.43
CA PHE A 185 -1.28 -22.80 15.26
C PHE A 185 -2.70 -23.12 15.68
N VAL A 186 -3.65 -22.91 14.78
CA VAL A 186 -5.04 -23.30 14.95
C VAL A 186 -5.33 -24.46 14.02
N VAL A 187 -6.07 -25.46 14.49
CA VAL A 187 -6.65 -26.50 13.65
C VAL A 187 -8.10 -26.14 13.44
N ALA A 188 -8.50 -25.93 12.20
CA ALA A 188 -9.88 -25.64 11.80
C ALA A 188 -10.50 -26.89 11.15
N ALA A 189 -11.79 -27.15 11.39
CA ALA A 189 -12.50 -28.31 10.86
C ALA A 189 -13.88 -27.92 10.32
N THR A 190 -14.26 -28.50 9.19
CA THR A 190 -15.62 -28.32 8.63
C THR A 190 -16.71 -29.06 9.42
N GLY A 191 -16.36 -29.85 10.44
CA GLY A 191 -17.26 -30.57 11.34
C GLY A 191 -16.57 -31.05 12.63
N GLU A 192 -17.35 -31.42 13.65
CA GLU A 192 -16.89 -31.71 15.02
C GLU A 192 -16.00 -32.97 15.11
N GLU A 193 -16.31 -34.00 14.32
CA GLU A 193 -15.63 -35.32 14.33
C GLU A 193 -14.13 -35.22 13.98
N GLY A 194 -13.72 -34.24 13.16
CA GLY A 194 -12.33 -34.07 12.76
C GLY A 194 -11.42 -33.62 13.91
N ILE A 195 -11.94 -32.81 14.83
CA ILE A 195 -11.15 -32.23 15.92
C ILE A 195 -10.83 -33.28 16.99
N GLU A 196 -11.81 -34.11 17.35
CA GLU A 196 -11.62 -35.19 18.32
C GLU A 196 -10.55 -36.18 17.87
N GLN A 197 -10.50 -36.49 16.56
CA GLN A 197 -9.48 -37.36 16.01
C GLN A 197 -8.07 -36.73 16.06
N PHE A 198 -7.94 -35.42 15.82
CA PHE A 198 -6.66 -34.72 15.96
C PHE A 198 -6.18 -34.71 17.42
N MET A 199 -7.08 -34.46 18.38
CA MET A 199 -6.76 -34.45 19.81
C MET A 199 -6.25 -35.79 20.35
N ASN A 200 -6.73 -36.91 19.78
CA ASN A 200 -6.38 -38.26 20.23
C ASN A 200 -5.07 -38.80 19.62
N GLU A 201 -4.60 -38.21 18.51
CA GLU A 201 -3.43 -38.69 17.76
C GLU A 201 -2.16 -37.82 17.95
N LEU A 202 -2.25 -36.70 18.68
CA LEU A 202 -1.13 -35.78 18.96
C LEU A 202 -0.27 -36.20 20.16
#